data_AF-I0BNI9-F1
#
_entry.id   AF-I0BNI9-F1
#
_cell.length_a   1.000
_cell.length_b   1.000
_cell.length_c   1.000
_cell.angle_alpha   90.00
_cell.angle_beta   90.00
_cell.angle_gamma   90.00
#
_symmetry.space_group_name_H-M   'P 1'
#
loop_
_entity.id
_entity.type
_entity.pdbx_description
1 polymer ?
#
loop_
_entity_poly.entity_id
_entity_poly.type
_entity_poly.pdbx_seq_one_letter_code
_entity_poly.pdbx_strand_id
1 'polypeptide(L)'
;MITMQIQDVTGVDTNLIVERLAGPGFCHIRGGAVRQAEFFTEESWNAFADSWNRLEMDGYMGDNGKYRLRRYGNYVYRPEHASLELLPHGPYFQSYEINPLNGGIQRHFEPMEEGVSASSFFTGLLQWCAGMFDRLEPGSDWDIKIHQYRILAKPQEAGLPTPEGIHRDGTTFILTFLIERSSIEGGETGIYSLNREPLGRLTLAEPMDCIIGDDRRTMHGVTPVILCPGAESGHRDVLIAAFTKIPRGND
;
A
#
# COMPACT_ATOMS: atom_id res chain seq x y z
N MET A 1 -8.33 -23.37 15.18
CA MET A 1 -7.14 -22.93 14.44
C MET A 1 -6.51 -21.80 15.24
N ILE A 2 -5.23 -21.93 15.58
CA ILE A 2 -4.50 -20.90 16.32
C ILE A 2 -4.21 -19.77 15.32
N THR A 3 -4.95 -18.67 15.40
CA THR A 3 -4.61 -17.45 14.68
C THR A 3 -3.30 -16.95 15.27
N MET A 4 -2.18 -17.10 14.55
CA MET A 4 -0.91 -16.53 15.00
C MET A 4 -1.03 -15.00 14.94
N GLN A 5 -0.82 -14.34 16.07
CA GLN A 5 -0.58 -12.90 16.08
C GLN A 5 0.66 -12.62 15.24
N ILE A 6 0.54 -11.67 14.32
CA ILE A 6 1.66 -11.22 13.51
C ILE A 6 2.67 -10.59 14.47
N GLN A 7 3.92 -11.07 14.41
CA GLN A 7 4.99 -10.52 15.22
C GLN A 7 5.44 -9.20 14.62
N ASP A 8 5.23 -8.13 15.37
CA ASP A 8 5.58 -6.78 14.95
C ASP A 8 7.09 -6.58 14.89
N VAL A 9 7.54 -5.84 13.89
CA VAL A 9 8.87 -5.24 13.87
C VAL A 9 8.78 -3.83 14.43
N THR A 10 9.55 -3.56 15.48
CA THR A 10 9.50 -2.32 16.27
C THR A 10 10.68 -1.37 16.02
N GLY A 11 11.57 -1.72 15.06
CA GLY A 11 12.69 -0.88 14.64
C GLY A 11 12.88 -0.90 13.11
N VAL A 12 13.73 -0.03 12.60
CA VAL A 12 14.05 0.06 11.15
C VAL A 12 15.13 -0.96 10.71
N ASP A 13 15.40 -1.99 11.53
CA ASP A 13 16.37 -3.02 11.19
C ASP A 13 15.90 -3.81 9.95
N THR A 14 16.52 -3.48 8.82
CA THR A 14 16.21 -4.09 7.54
C THR A 14 16.58 -5.57 7.50
N ASN A 15 17.46 -6.08 8.36
CA ASN A 15 17.79 -7.50 8.42
C ASN A 15 16.57 -8.32 8.84
N LEU A 16 15.94 -7.94 9.95
CA LEU A 16 14.76 -8.64 10.45
C LEU A 16 13.61 -8.58 9.44
N ILE A 17 13.40 -7.43 8.79
CA ILE A 17 12.34 -7.29 7.78
C ILE A 17 12.61 -8.21 6.59
N VAL A 18 13.86 -8.24 6.09
CA VAL A 18 14.27 -9.13 4.99
C VAL A 18 14.13 -10.60 5.37
N GLU A 19 14.50 -11.00 6.59
CA GLU A 19 14.29 -12.36 7.09
C GLU A 19 12.81 -12.75 7.14
N ARG A 20 11.92 -11.82 7.55
CA ARG A 20 10.47 -12.05 7.55
C ARG A 20 9.90 -12.18 6.14
N LEU A 21 10.37 -11.36 5.22
CA LEU A 21 9.96 -11.47 3.81
C LEU A 21 10.50 -12.77 3.17
N ALA A 22 11.72 -13.20 3.49
CA ALA A 22 12.27 -14.48 3.03
C ALA A 22 11.54 -15.68 3.65
N GLY A 23 11.21 -15.62 4.95
CA GLY A 23 10.53 -16.67 5.70
C GLY A 23 9.01 -16.68 5.42
N PRO A 24 8.18 -16.09 6.28
CA PRO A 24 6.71 -16.08 6.14
C PRO A 24 6.18 -15.33 4.90
N GLY A 25 6.98 -14.50 4.23
CA GLY A 25 6.54 -13.79 3.02
C GLY A 25 5.83 -12.47 3.29
N PHE A 26 5.77 -12.03 4.55
CA PHE A 26 5.21 -10.74 4.92
C PHE A 26 5.80 -10.24 6.25
N CYS A 27 5.68 -8.94 6.50
CA CYS A 27 6.12 -8.28 7.72
C CYS A 27 5.16 -7.13 8.07
N HIS A 28 4.82 -6.99 9.35
CA HIS A 28 4.14 -5.80 9.88
C HIS A 28 5.14 -4.95 10.67
N ILE A 29 5.13 -3.65 10.41
CA ILE A 29 6.06 -2.68 10.97
C ILE A 29 5.22 -1.57 11.59
N ARG A 30 5.49 -1.28 12.87
CA ARG A 30 4.77 -0.23 13.60
C ARG A 30 5.21 1.15 13.15
N GLY A 31 4.30 2.11 13.12
CA GLY A 31 4.60 3.50 12.73
C GLY A 31 5.69 4.15 13.59
N GLY A 32 5.78 3.79 14.87
CA GLY A 32 6.86 4.23 15.75
C GLY A 32 8.27 3.79 15.29
N ALA A 33 8.37 2.69 14.55
CA ALA A 33 9.62 2.28 13.91
C ALA A 33 9.93 3.18 12.70
N VAL A 34 8.95 3.40 11.82
CA VAL A 34 9.12 4.26 10.62
C VAL A 34 9.54 5.69 10.99
N ARG A 35 9.05 6.23 12.11
CA ARG A 35 9.47 7.53 12.65
C ARG A 35 10.97 7.64 12.99
N GLN A 36 11.67 6.51 13.13
CA GLN A 36 13.11 6.46 13.40
C GLN A 36 13.95 6.41 12.12
N ALA A 37 13.32 6.28 10.95
CA ALA A 37 14.04 6.24 9.69
C ALA A 37 14.66 7.60 9.35
N GLU A 38 15.81 7.60 8.68
CA GLU A 38 16.54 8.82 8.33
C GLU A 38 15.75 9.77 7.41
N PHE A 39 14.82 9.24 6.62
CA PHE A 39 13.96 10.03 5.75
C PHE A 39 12.77 10.68 6.46
N PHE A 40 12.57 10.41 7.76
CA PHE A 40 11.48 10.99 8.53
C PHE A 40 11.86 12.38 9.05
N THR A 41 11.07 13.37 8.65
CA THR A 41 10.93 14.64 9.37
C THR A 41 9.46 14.92 9.56
N GLU A 42 9.10 15.57 10.67
CA GLU A 42 7.70 15.90 10.95
C GLU A 42 7.10 16.81 9.86
N GLU A 43 7.89 17.77 9.37
CA GLU A 43 7.49 18.67 8.27
C GLU A 43 7.19 17.91 6.97
N SER A 44 8.11 17.05 6.52
CA SER A 44 7.93 16.31 5.26
C SER A 44 6.82 15.27 5.37
N TRP A 45 6.68 14.62 6.52
CA TRP A 45 5.57 13.72 6.81
C TRP A 45 4.22 14.44 6.75
N ASN A 46 4.10 15.58 7.43
CA ASN A 46 2.84 16.34 7.48
C ASN A 46 2.42 16.82 6.09
N ALA A 47 3.36 17.35 5.28
CA ALA A 47 3.08 17.76 3.91
C ALA A 47 2.67 16.56 3.02
N PHE A 48 3.32 15.41 3.18
CA PHE A 48 2.97 14.18 2.46
C PHE A 48 1.56 13.67 2.84
N ALA A 49 1.27 13.56 4.13
CA ALA A 49 -0.01 13.08 4.65
C ALA A 49 -1.18 14.00 4.28
N ASP A 50 -0.97 15.33 4.29
CA ASP A 50 -2.00 16.32 3.93
C ASP A 50 -2.52 16.17 2.49
N SER A 51 -1.74 15.58 1.59
CA SER A 51 -2.20 15.32 0.21
C SER A 51 -3.45 14.43 0.12
N TRP A 52 -3.77 13.63 1.15
CA TRP A 52 -5.01 12.84 1.18
C TRP A 52 -6.28 13.70 1.22
N ASN A 53 -6.18 14.97 1.65
CA ASN A 53 -7.30 15.90 1.67
C ASN A 53 -7.69 16.44 0.28
N ARG A 54 -6.89 16.11 -0.75
CA ARG A 54 -7.08 16.56 -2.14
C ARG A 54 -7.17 15.38 -3.12
N LEU A 55 -7.57 14.20 -2.63
CA LEU A 55 -7.89 13.06 -3.49
C LEU A 55 -9.22 13.28 -4.20
N GLU A 56 -9.37 12.60 -5.34
CA GLU A 56 -10.51 12.76 -6.24
C GLU A 56 -11.35 11.48 -6.26
N MET A 57 -12.64 11.58 -6.54
CA MET A 57 -13.55 10.41 -6.55
C MET A 57 -13.11 9.35 -7.58
N ASP A 58 -13.10 8.07 -7.19
CA ASP A 58 -12.86 6.97 -8.11
C ASP A 58 -14.08 6.75 -9.02
N GLY A 59 -13.96 7.16 -10.29
CA GLY A 59 -15.01 6.99 -11.29
C GLY A 59 -15.10 5.60 -11.94
N TYR A 60 -14.27 4.64 -11.53
CA TYR A 60 -14.15 3.33 -12.17
C TYR A 60 -14.56 2.16 -11.26
N MET A 61 -15.28 2.45 -10.17
CA MET A 61 -15.80 1.44 -9.26
C MET A 61 -16.85 0.56 -9.96
N GLY A 62 -16.53 -0.72 -10.21
CA GLY A 62 -17.42 -1.66 -10.91
C GLY A 62 -18.71 -2.01 -10.16
N ASP A 63 -18.76 -1.77 -8.84
CA ASP A 63 -19.95 -1.88 -8.00
C ASP A 63 -20.75 -0.56 -7.91
N ASN A 64 -20.35 0.48 -8.65
CA ASN A 64 -20.85 1.86 -8.55
C ASN A 64 -20.71 2.49 -7.16
N GLY A 65 -19.82 1.96 -6.31
CA GLY A 65 -19.53 2.50 -4.99
C GLY A 65 -18.97 3.93 -5.06
N LYS A 66 -19.38 4.78 -4.10
CA LYS A 66 -18.88 6.16 -3.97
C LYS A 66 -18.03 6.36 -2.72
N TYR A 67 -17.44 5.27 -2.25
CA TYR A 67 -16.69 5.20 -1.01
C TYR A 67 -15.17 5.31 -1.22
N ARG A 68 -14.66 5.47 -2.45
CA ARG A 68 -13.22 5.52 -2.72
C ARG A 68 -12.81 6.81 -3.41
N LEU A 69 -11.87 7.52 -2.82
CA LEU A 69 -11.12 8.60 -3.46
C LEU A 69 -9.69 8.15 -3.69
N ARG A 70 -9.07 8.62 -4.77
CA ARG A 70 -7.72 8.22 -5.13
C ARG A 70 -6.97 9.19 -6.03
N ARG A 71 -5.66 9.01 -6.04
CA ARG A 71 -4.73 9.48 -7.07
C ARG A 71 -3.75 8.35 -7.43
N TYR A 72 -3.11 8.46 -8.60
CA TYR A 72 -2.21 7.44 -9.13
C TYR A 72 -0.92 8.05 -9.67
N GLY A 73 0.19 7.34 -9.49
CA GLY A 73 1.47 7.63 -10.13
C GLY A 73 2.21 6.35 -10.47
N ASN A 74 3.09 6.41 -11.47
CA ASN A 74 3.97 5.29 -11.82
C ASN A 74 5.43 5.75 -11.84
N TYR A 75 6.31 5.00 -11.21
CA TYR A 75 7.70 5.36 -11.05
C TYR A 75 8.61 4.21 -11.46
N VAL A 76 9.82 4.54 -11.91
CA VAL A 76 10.91 3.57 -12.02
C VAL A 76 11.96 3.92 -10.98
N TYR A 77 12.33 2.94 -10.16
CA TYR A 77 13.47 3.07 -9.26
C TYR A 77 14.62 2.19 -9.72
N ARG A 78 15.80 2.81 -9.85
CA ARG A 78 17.07 2.15 -10.23
C ARG A 78 18.03 2.21 -9.04
N PRO A 79 18.15 1.10 -8.26
CA PRO A 79 18.97 1.09 -7.05
C PRO A 79 20.44 1.46 -7.29
N GLU A 80 21.02 1.10 -8.43
CA GLU A 80 22.42 1.38 -8.76
C GLU A 80 22.76 2.87 -8.77
N HIS A 81 21.79 3.71 -9.10
CA HIS A 81 21.96 5.17 -9.16
C HIS A 81 21.18 5.90 -8.06
N ALA A 82 20.56 5.16 -7.13
CA ALA A 82 19.59 5.67 -6.16
C ALA A 82 18.53 6.61 -6.78
N SER A 83 18.16 6.34 -8.04
CA SER A 83 17.35 7.24 -8.86
C SER A 83 15.89 6.79 -8.89
N LEU A 84 14.99 7.67 -8.47
CA LEU A 84 13.55 7.50 -8.58
C LEU A 84 13.03 8.44 -9.67
N GLU A 85 12.45 7.89 -10.72
CA GLU A 85 11.95 8.62 -11.89
C GLU A 85 10.42 8.49 -11.96
N LEU A 86 9.70 9.62 -11.99
CA LEU A 86 8.26 9.63 -12.31
C LEU A 86 8.08 9.44 -13.81
N LEU A 87 7.35 8.40 -14.21
CA LEU A 87 7.02 8.15 -15.61
C LEU A 87 5.89 9.08 -16.09
N PRO A 88 5.77 9.32 -17.41
CA PRO A 88 4.63 10.04 -17.97
C PRO A 88 3.31 9.45 -17.48
N HIS A 89 2.40 10.33 -17.03
CA HIS A 89 1.12 9.89 -16.50
C HIS A 89 0.33 9.09 -17.55
N GLY A 90 -0.19 7.95 -17.14
CA GLY A 90 -0.86 7.01 -18.02
C GLY A 90 -1.97 6.25 -17.30
N PRO A 91 -2.77 5.47 -18.04
CA PRO A 91 -3.82 4.68 -17.44
C PRO A 91 -3.26 3.58 -16.54
N TYR A 92 -3.98 3.27 -15.47
CA TYR A 92 -3.76 2.05 -14.71
C TYR A 92 -4.57 0.91 -15.33
N PHE A 93 -3.89 -0.17 -15.69
CA PHE A 93 -4.50 -1.38 -16.25
C PHE A 93 -4.20 -2.59 -15.37
N GLN A 94 -5.24 -3.39 -15.13
CA GLN A 94 -5.13 -4.74 -14.57
C GLN A 94 -5.99 -5.66 -15.44
N SER A 95 -5.56 -6.91 -15.65
CA SER A 95 -6.42 -7.92 -16.30
C SER A 95 -7.59 -8.28 -15.38
N TYR A 96 -8.65 -8.86 -15.96
CA TYR A 96 -9.76 -9.42 -15.18
C TYR A 96 -9.32 -10.53 -14.22
N GLU A 97 -8.28 -11.29 -14.60
CA GLU A 97 -7.73 -12.35 -13.75
C GLU A 97 -7.11 -11.81 -12.46
N ILE A 98 -6.51 -10.61 -12.52
CA ILE A 98 -5.91 -9.94 -11.35
C ILE A 98 -6.95 -9.13 -10.58
N ASN A 99 -7.78 -8.35 -11.27
CA ASN A 99 -8.82 -7.53 -10.64
C ASN A 99 -10.20 -7.89 -11.22
N PRO A 100 -10.92 -8.85 -10.61
CA PRO A 100 -12.22 -9.28 -11.12
C PRO A 100 -13.28 -8.16 -11.13
N LEU A 101 -13.17 -7.18 -10.22
CA LEU A 101 -14.15 -6.10 -10.10
C LEU A 101 -13.92 -4.98 -11.12
N ASN A 102 -12.67 -4.55 -11.29
CA ASN A 102 -12.33 -3.33 -12.04
C ASN A 102 -11.33 -3.58 -13.20
N GLY A 103 -10.99 -4.83 -13.48
CA GLY A 103 -10.03 -5.22 -14.51
C GLY A 103 -10.58 -5.14 -15.93
N GLY A 104 -9.70 -5.34 -16.91
CA GLY A 104 -10.04 -5.41 -18.34
C GLY A 104 -10.24 -4.08 -19.05
N ILE A 105 -10.12 -2.96 -18.33
CA ILE A 105 -10.21 -1.61 -18.88
C ILE A 105 -9.01 -0.76 -18.47
N GLN A 106 -8.66 0.23 -19.29
CA GLN A 106 -7.71 1.28 -18.94
C GLN A 106 -8.42 2.32 -18.07
N ARG A 107 -7.91 2.56 -16.86
CA ARG A 107 -8.51 3.50 -15.90
C ARG A 107 -7.61 4.72 -15.78
N HIS A 108 -8.08 5.86 -16.28
CA HIS A 108 -7.38 7.14 -16.16
C HIS A 108 -7.79 7.81 -14.86
N PHE A 109 -6.99 7.61 -13.82
CA PHE A 109 -7.15 8.32 -12.55
C PHE A 109 -6.40 9.65 -12.57
N GLU A 110 -6.76 10.53 -11.65
CA GLU A 110 -6.04 11.79 -11.45
C GLU A 110 -4.60 11.52 -10.99
N PRO A 111 -3.61 12.29 -11.50
CA PRO A 111 -2.21 12.11 -11.16
C PRO A 111 -1.96 12.45 -9.69
N MET A 112 -0.93 11.85 -9.09
CA MET A 112 -0.39 12.32 -7.82
C MET A 112 0.08 13.78 -7.93
N GLU A 113 -0.07 14.55 -6.86
CA GLU A 113 0.40 15.93 -6.85
C GLU A 113 1.93 16.00 -6.92
N GLU A 114 2.47 17.02 -7.60
CA GLU A 114 3.91 17.22 -7.73
C GLU A 114 4.62 17.31 -6.38
N GLY A 115 3.98 17.97 -5.39
CA GLY A 115 4.51 18.08 -4.03
C GLY A 115 4.66 16.73 -3.31
N VAL A 116 3.84 15.73 -3.65
CA VAL A 116 3.98 14.37 -3.13
C VAL A 116 5.18 13.70 -3.77
N SER A 117 5.31 13.82 -5.10
CA SER A 117 6.43 13.26 -5.87
C SER A 117 7.78 13.85 -5.47
N ALA A 118 7.79 15.14 -5.09
CA ALA A 118 8.98 15.86 -4.61
C ALA A 118 9.24 15.69 -3.10
N SER A 119 8.38 14.98 -2.37
CA SER A 119 8.54 14.80 -0.92
C SER A 119 9.73 13.91 -0.59
N SER A 120 10.58 14.38 0.34
CA SER A 120 11.70 13.59 0.87
C SER A 120 11.22 12.35 1.63
N PHE A 121 10.11 12.46 2.37
CA PHE A 121 9.50 11.32 3.05
C PHE A 121 9.06 10.25 2.04
N PHE A 122 8.35 10.65 0.98
CA PHE A 122 7.88 9.72 -0.05
C PHE A 122 9.03 9.03 -0.77
N THR A 123 10.02 9.80 -1.22
CA THR A 123 11.20 9.28 -1.92
C THR A 123 11.98 8.32 -1.02
N GLY A 124 12.23 8.72 0.23
CA GLY A 124 12.95 7.91 1.20
C GLY A 124 12.21 6.62 1.58
N LEU A 125 10.89 6.66 1.69
CA LEU A 125 10.06 5.47 1.92
C LEU A 125 10.23 4.45 0.78
N LEU A 126 10.15 4.89 -0.48
CA LEU A 126 10.30 4.00 -1.63
C LEU A 126 11.72 3.44 -1.75
N GLN A 127 12.74 4.28 -1.50
CA GLN A 127 14.14 3.86 -1.47
C GLN A 127 14.41 2.84 -0.36
N TRP A 128 13.85 3.06 0.83
CA TRP A 128 13.95 2.13 1.95
C TRP A 128 13.32 0.77 1.63
N CYS A 129 12.12 0.77 1.04
CA CYS A 129 11.48 -0.46 0.55
C CYS A 129 12.35 -1.16 -0.50
N ALA A 130 12.79 -0.43 -1.52
CA ALA A 130 13.62 -1.00 -2.59
C ALA A 130 14.96 -1.56 -2.07
N GLY A 131 15.58 -0.92 -1.07
CA GLY A 131 16.80 -1.42 -0.43
C GLY A 131 16.61 -2.77 0.26
N MET A 132 15.43 -3.02 0.84
CA MET A 132 15.07 -4.34 1.38
C MET A 132 14.81 -5.35 0.26
N PHE A 133 14.13 -4.94 -0.80
CA PHE A 133 13.80 -5.83 -1.92
C PHE A 133 15.01 -6.23 -2.75
N ASP A 134 15.99 -5.34 -2.94
CA ASP A 134 17.24 -5.64 -3.65
C ASP A 134 18.08 -6.72 -2.94
N ARG A 135 17.97 -6.84 -1.62
CA ARG A 135 18.59 -7.94 -0.85
C ARG A 135 17.94 -9.31 -1.12
N LEU A 136 16.67 -9.32 -1.51
CA LEU A 136 15.91 -10.53 -1.85
C LEU A 136 15.97 -10.84 -3.35
N GLU A 137 16.05 -9.81 -4.18
CA GLU A 137 15.99 -9.85 -5.63
C GLU A 137 17.11 -8.97 -6.23
N PRO A 138 18.39 -9.33 -6.03
CA PRO A 138 19.52 -8.51 -6.45
C PRO A 138 19.57 -8.33 -7.97
N GLY A 139 20.07 -7.18 -8.40
CA GLY A 139 20.20 -6.85 -9.84
C GLY A 139 18.87 -6.49 -10.50
N SER A 140 17.92 -5.99 -9.72
CA SER A 140 16.60 -5.59 -10.21
C SER A 140 16.45 -4.07 -10.20
N ASP A 141 15.80 -3.54 -11.23
CA ASP A 141 15.11 -2.27 -11.16
C ASP A 141 13.65 -2.52 -10.76
N TRP A 142 12.93 -1.46 -10.40
CA TRP A 142 11.56 -1.56 -9.90
C TRP A 142 10.62 -0.65 -10.69
N ASP A 143 9.59 -1.23 -11.31
CA ASP A 143 8.39 -0.51 -11.74
C ASP A 143 7.47 -0.41 -10.53
N ILE A 144 7.21 0.82 -10.07
CA ILE A 144 6.52 1.10 -8.81
C ILE A 144 5.23 1.86 -9.11
N LYS A 145 4.12 1.13 -9.00
CA LYS A 145 2.78 1.70 -9.12
C LYS A 145 2.31 2.17 -7.75
N ILE A 146 1.96 3.45 -7.66
CA ILE A 146 1.58 4.10 -6.41
C ILE A 146 0.11 4.49 -6.46
N HIS A 147 -0.63 4.06 -5.44
CA HIS A 147 -2.02 4.48 -5.24
C HIS A 147 -2.17 5.16 -3.88
N GLN A 148 -2.68 6.38 -3.91
CA GLN A 148 -3.24 7.02 -2.73
C GLN A 148 -4.72 6.64 -2.67
N TYR A 149 -5.18 6.10 -1.56
CA TYR A 149 -6.58 5.75 -1.35
C TYR A 149 -7.12 6.39 -0.08
N ARG A 150 -8.32 6.96 -0.17
CA ARG A 150 -9.20 7.26 0.96
C ARG A 150 -10.47 6.44 0.81
N ILE A 151 -10.73 5.57 1.77
CA ILE A 151 -11.97 4.79 1.85
C ILE A 151 -12.90 5.46 2.86
N LEU A 152 -14.04 5.95 2.39
CA LEU A 152 -15.06 6.63 3.19
C LEU A 152 -16.03 5.63 3.82
N ALA A 153 -16.44 5.90 5.06
CA ALA A 153 -17.61 5.32 5.68
C ALA A 153 -18.63 6.43 5.99
N LYS A 154 -19.90 6.16 5.70
CA LYS A 154 -21.04 7.08 5.92
C LYS A 154 -22.14 6.37 6.71
N PRO A 155 -23.12 7.12 7.25
CA PRO A 155 -24.27 6.50 7.90
C PRO A 155 -24.94 5.48 6.97
N GLN A 156 -25.06 4.24 7.44
CA GLN A 156 -25.69 3.13 6.70
C GLN A 156 -24.94 2.67 5.44
N GLU A 157 -23.74 3.18 5.16
CA GLU A 157 -22.93 2.83 3.99
C GLU A 157 -21.49 2.51 4.43
N ALA A 158 -21.13 1.24 4.34
CA ALA A 158 -19.77 0.78 4.61
C ALA A 158 -18.84 1.12 3.45
N GLY A 159 -17.61 1.51 3.77
CA GLY A 159 -16.54 1.59 2.79
C GLY A 159 -15.89 0.23 2.59
N LEU A 160 -15.61 -0.16 1.35
CA LEU A 160 -14.99 -1.45 1.03
C LEU A 160 -13.57 -1.22 0.51
N PRO A 161 -12.51 -1.44 1.32
CA PRO A 161 -11.15 -1.25 0.82
C PRO A 161 -10.77 -2.27 -0.26
N THR A 162 -11.20 -3.53 -0.10
CA THR A 162 -10.97 -4.64 -1.04
C THR A 162 -12.30 -5.28 -1.43
N PRO A 163 -13.14 -4.63 -2.25
CA PRO A 163 -14.47 -5.10 -2.60
C PRO A 163 -14.48 -6.46 -3.32
N GLU A 164 -13.39 -6.81 -3.99
CA GLU A 164 -13.13 -8.13 -4.59
C GLU A 164 -12.81 -9.26 -3.58
N GLY A 165 -12.58 -8.91 -2.30
CA GLY A 165 -12.22 -9.86 -1.24
C GLY A 165 -10.73 -10.20 -1.22
N ILE A 166 -10.41 -11.44 -0.82
CA ILE A 166 -9.00 -11.90 -0.73
C ILE A 166 -8.40 -12.02 -2.13
N HIS A 167 -7.35 -11.26 -2.40
CA HIS A 167 -6.72 -11.14 -3.71
C HIS A 167 -5.19 -10.97 -3.63
N ARG A 168 -4.59 -10.78 -4.81
CA ARG A 168 -3.20 -10.38 -5.04
C ARG A 168 -3.19 -9.27 -6.07
N ASP A 169 -2.16 -8.43 -6.07
CA ASP A 169 -2.06 -7.30 -6.99
C ASP A 169 -1.37 -7.63 -8.31
N GLY A 170 -0.73 -8.80 -8.41
CA GLY A 170 0.01 -9.21 -9.59
C GLY A 170 1.38 -8.54 -9.67
N THR A 171 2.00 -8.29 -8.52
CA THR A 171 3.30 -7.60 -8.39
C THR A 171 4.34 -8.51 -7.75
N THR A 172 5.57 -8.03 -7.52
CA THR A 172 6.58 -8.80 -6.77
C THR A 172 6.42 -8.57 -5.28
N PHE A 173 6.52 -7.30 -4.84
CA PHE A 173 6.29 -6.90 -3.47
C PHE A 173 5.23 -5.81 -3.40
N ILE A 174 4.52 -5.77 -2.29
CA ILE A 174 3.52 -4.73 -2.03
C ILE A 174 3.72 -4.14 -0.63
N LEU A 175 3.65 -2.81 -0.57
CA LEU A 175 3.55 -2.05 0.66
C LEU A 175 2.12 -1.56 0.81
N THR A 176 1.50 -1.84 1.95
CA THR A 176 0.31 -1.14 2.45
C THR A 176 0.72 -0.29 3.62
N PHE A 177 0.59 1.03 3.49
CA PHE A 177 1.07 2.00 4.47
C PHE A 177 -0.08 2.89 4.95
N LEU A 178 -0.38 2.87 6.25
CA LEU A 178 -1.45 3.66 6.84
C LEU A 178 -1.03 5.13 6.95
N ILE A 179 -1.85 6.01 6.39
CA ILE A 179 -1.70 7.46 6.56
C ILE A 179 -2.48 7.92 7.79
N GLU A 180 -3.77 7.60 7.80
CA GLU A 180 -4.70 7.96 8.87
C GLU A 180 -5.89 7.00 8.84
N ARG A 181 -6.55 6.84 9.99
CA ARG A 181 -7.93 6.38 10.06
C ARG A 181 -8.68 7.25 11.05
N SER A 182 -9.94 7.57 10.76
CA SER A 182 -10.74 8.45 11.61
C SER A 182 -12.18 8.00 11.67
N SER A 183 -12.75 7.95 12.88
CA SER A 183 -14.17 7.69 13.15
C SER A 183 -14.71 6.40 12.51
N ILE A 184 -13.89 5.36 12.40
CA ILE A 184 -14.28 4.07 11.80
C ILE A 184 -13.89 2.86 12.65
N GLU A 185 -14.77 1.86 12.64
CA GLU A 185 -14.49 0.49 13.04
C GLU A 185 -14.22 -0.38 11.79
N GLY A 186 -13.65 -1.57 12.00
CA GLY A 186 -13.24 -2.46 10.90
C GLY A 186 -11.93 -2.04 10.25
N GLY A 187 -11.75 -2.37 8.97
CA GLY A 187 -10.47 -2.19 8.28
C GLY A 187 -9.37 -3.15 8.77
N GLU A 188 -9.76 -4.31 9.30
CA GLU A 188 -8.84 -5.38 9.68
C GLU A 188 -8.23 -5.97 8.40
N THR A 189 -6.90 -5.97 8.32
CA THR A 189 -6.15 -6.60 7.25
C THR A 189 -5.90 -8.06 7.59
N GLY A 190 -6.36 -8.95 6.73
CA GLY A 190 -6.01 -10.37 6.76
C GLY A 190 -4.93 -10.68 5.72
N ILE A 191 -3.98 -11.52 6.12
CA ILE A 191 -2.93 -12.07 5.25
C ILE A 191 -3.17 -13.57 5.15
N TYR A 192 -3.09 -14.10 3.93
CA TYR A 192 -3.47 -15.47 3.60
C TYR A 192 -2.40 -16.12 2.72
N SER A 193 -2.34 -17.44 2.76
CA SER A 193 -1.58 -18.23 1.78
C SER A 193 -2.27 -18.23 0.42
N LEU A 194 -1.60 -18.74 -0.61
CA LEU A 194 -2.18 -18.91 -1.95
C LEU A 194 -3.40 -19.87 -1.97
N ASN A 195 -3.53 -20.73 -0.96
CA ASN A 195 -4.70 -21.60 -0.77
C ASN A 195 -5.82 -20.92 0.02
N ARG A 196 -5.72 -19.60 0.28
CA ARG A 196 -6.66 -18.78 1.09
C ARG A 196 -6.74 -19.15 2.57
N GLU A 197 -5.80 -19.96 3.07
CA GLU A 197 -5.68 -20.22 4.52
C GLU A 197 -5.12 -18.99 5.25
N PRO A 198 -5.68 -18.58 6.40
CA PRO A 198 -5.24 -17.41 7.13
C PRO A 198 -3.84 -17.61 7.74
N LEU A 199 -2.93 -16.67 7.45
CA LEU A 199 -1.59 -16.61 8.02
C LEU A 199 -1.49 -15.62 9.18
N GLY A 200 -2.31 -14.58 9.16
CA GLY A 200 -2.37 -13.59 10.23
C GLY A 200 -3.42 -12.53 9.96
N ARG A 201 -3.78 -11.79 11.01
CA ARG A 201 -4.71 -10.67 10.95
C ARG A 201 -4.24 -9.56 11.88
N LEU A 202 -4.42 -8.33 11.44
CA LEU A 202 -4.20 -7.15 12.28
C LEU A 202 -4.99 -5.97 11.76
N THR A 203 -5.12 -4.94 12.59
CA THR A 203 -5.63 -3.65 12.17
C THR A 203 -4.48 -2.66 12.21
N LEU A 204 -4.16 -2.04 11.07
CA LEU A 204 -3.29 -0.86 11.05
C LEU A 204 -4.03 0.24 11.82
N ALA A 205 -3.43 0.71 12.91
CA ALA A 205 -4.10 1.54 13.90
C ALA A 205 -3.51 2.93 13.97
N GLU A 206 -2.17 3.02 13.93
CA GLU A 206 -1.44 4.28 14.09
C GLU A 206 -0.88 4.75 12.74
N PRO A 207 -0.80 6.07 12.49
CA PRO A 207 -0.11 6.60 11.32
C PRO A 207 1.28 5.98 11.14
N MET A 208 1.58 5.61 9.90
CA MET A 208 2.79 4.89 9.47
C MET A 208 2.88 3.42 9.85
N ASP A 209 1.87 2.82 10.49
CA ASP A 209 1.77 1.36 10.53
C ASP A 209 1.75 0.83 9.08
N CYS A 210 2.58 -0.17 8.79
CA CYS A 210 2.66 -0.72 7.44
C CYS A 210 2.86 -2.23 7.38
N ILE A 211 2.33 -2.82 6.32
CA ILE A 211 2.54 -4.23 5.96
C ILE A 211 3.31 -4.26 4.65
N ILE A 212 4.37 -5.05 4.63
CA ILE A 212 5.10 -5.40 3.41
C ILE A 212 4.85 -6.88 3.14
N GLY A 213 4.46 -7.23 1.92
CA GLY A 213 4.21 -8.61 1.51
C GLY A 213 4.93 -8.95 0.21
N ASP A 214 5.39 -10.20 0.10
CA ASP A 214 5.71 -10.84 -1.18
C ASP A 214 4.38 -11.30 -1.81
N ASP A 215 3.90 -10.53 -2.78
CA ASP A 215 2.61 -10.73 -3.44
C ASP A 215 2.58 -12.04 -4.26
N ARG A 216 3.75 -12.62 -4.57
CA ARG A 216 3.84 -13.92 -5.25
C ARG A 216 3.49 -15.07 -4.30
N ARG A 217 3.67 -14.87 -2.99
CA ARG A 217 3.59 -15.91 -1.95
C ARG A 217 2.40 -15.74 -1.01
N THR A 218 1.89 -14.53 -0.91
CA THR A 218 0.81 -14.17 0.01
C THR A 218 -0.37 -13.57 -0.75
N MET A 219 -1.54 -13.65 -0.14
CA MET A 219 -2.75 -12.94 -0.55
C MET A 219 -3.18 -12.05 0.62
N HIS A 220 -3.97 -11.02 0.34
CA HIS A 220 -4.49 -10.16 1.40
C HIS A 220 -5.94 -9.73 1.11
N GLY A 221 -6.60 -9.24 2.15
CA GLY A 221 -7.93 -8.66 2.07
C GLY A 221 -8.18 -7.81 3.31
N VAL A 222 -9.04 -6.81 3.18
CA VAL A 222 -9.35 -5.88 4.26
C VAL A 222 -10.85 -5.87 4.51
N THR A 223 -11.24 -6.01 5.78
CA THR A 223 -12.66 -5.96 6.14
C THR A 223 -13.26 -4.58 5.84
N PRO A 224 -14.59 -4.50 5.61
CA PRO A 224 -15.26 -3.22 5.45
C PRO A 224 -14.96 -2.26 6.61
N VAL A 225 -14.94 -0.97 6.31
CA VAL A 225 -14.90 0.09 7.31
C VAL A 225 -16.31 0.62 7.53
N ILE A 226 -16.72 0.71 8.78
CA ILE A 226 -18.04 1.22 9.17
C ILE A 226 -17.86 2.40 10.11
N LEU A 227 -18.83 3.31 10.08
CA LEU A 227 -18.80 4.52 10.89
C LEU A 227 -18.97 4.17 12.37
N CYS A 228 -18.13 4.76 13.24
CA CYS A 228 -18.32 4.63 14.68
C CYS A 228 -19.68 5.22 15.10
N PRO A 229 -20.33 4.69 16.16
CA PRO A 229 -21.56 5.25 16.68
C PRO A 229 -21.45 6.75 16.99
N GLY A 230 -22.36 7.55 16.42
CA GLY A 230 -22.44 9.00 16.65
C GLY A 230 -21.52 9.87 15.79
N ALA A 231 -20.67 9.30 14.94
CA ALA A 231 -19.91 10.06 13.95
C ALA A 231 -20.79 10.40 12.73
N GLU A 232 -20.46 11.50 12.04
CA GLU A 232 -21.15 11.93 10.80
C GLU A 232 -20.44 11.42 9.53
N SER A 233 -19.13 11.24 9.61
CA SER A 233 -18.28 10.70 8.56
C SER A 233 -17.02 10.06 9.14
N GLY A 234 -16.45 9.10 8.44
CA GLY A 234 -15.19 8.47 8.81
C GLY A 234 -14.45 7.98 7.58
N HIS A 235 -13.15 7.70 7.74
CA HIS A 235 -12.31 7.28 6.63
C HIS A 235 -11.12 6.42 7.05
N ARG A 236 -10.57 5.71 6.07
CA ARG A 236 -9.27 5.01 6.12
C ARG A 236 -8.41 5.45 4.94
N ASP A 237 -7.25 6.00 5.25
CA ASP A 237 -6.29 6.51 4.28
C ASP A 237 -5.07 5.60 4.21
N VAL A 238 -4.78 5.10 3.01
CA VAL A 238 -3.59 4.28 2.78
C VAL A 238 -2.87 4.67 1.50
N LEU A 239 -1.55 4.55 1.56
CA LEU A 239 -0.68 4.45 0.39
C LEU A 239 -0.48 2.96 0.08
N ILE A 240 -0.72 2.58 -1.18
CA ILE A 240 -0.29 1.30 -1.73
C ILE A 240 0.87 1.55 -2.68
N ALA A 241 1.98 0.84 -2.49
CA ALA A 241 3.09 0.83 -3.42
C ALA A 241 3.36 -0.60 -3.90
N ALA A 242 3.09 -0.86 -5.18
CA ALA A 242 3.27 -2.15 -5.81
C ALA A 242 4.57 -2.16 -6.63
N PHE A 243 5.56 -2.92 -6.16
CA PHE A 243 6.90 -3.04 -6.75
C PHE A 243 6.95 -4.27 -7.65
N THR A 244 7.04 -4.05 -8.96
CA THR A 244 7.24 -5.11 -9.95
C THR A 244 8.69 -5.13 -10.40
N LYS A 245 9.34 -6.29 -10.26
CA LYS A 245 10.72 -6.50 -10.67
C LYS A 245 10.89 -6.27 -12.17
N ILE A 246 11.85 -5.44 -12.54
CA ILE A 246 12.42 -5.33 -13.88
C ILE A 246 13.82 -5.94 -13.81
N PRO A 247 14.09 -7.09 -14.47
CA PRO A 247 15.45 -7.62 -14.55
C PRO A 247 16.35 -6.61 -15.26
N ARG A 248 17.50 -6.24 -14.66
CA ARG A 248 18.54 -5.52 -15.40
C ARG A 248 19.08 -6.48 -16.46
N GLY A 249 19.15 -6.04 -17.72
CA GLY A 249 19.82 -6.81 -18.75
C GLY A 249 21.29 -7.00 -18.38
N ASN A 250 21.88 -8.13 -18.77
CA ASN A 250 23.34 -8.17 -18.89
C ASN A 250 23.67 -7.33 -20.12
N ASP A 251 24.08 -6.08 -19.93
CA ASP A 251 24.73 -5.31 -20.99
C ASP A 251 26.05 -5.98 -21.41
#